data_AF-A0A6G0W523-F1
#
_entry.id   AF-A0A6G0W523-F1
#
_cell.length_a   1.000
_cell.length_b   1.000
_cell.length_c   1.000
_cell.angle_alpha   90.00
_cell.angle_beta   90.00
_cell.angle_gamma   90.00
#
_symmetry.space_group_name_H-M   'P 1'
#
loop_
_entity.id
_entity.type
_entity.pdbx_description
1 polymer ?
#
loop_
_entity_poly.entity_id
_entity_poly.type
_entity_poly.pdbx_seq_one_letter_code
_entity_poly.pdbx_strand_id
1 'polypeptide(L)'
;MPRLAVLAILLTASTCTADIAQAISWHAASRRLVDYTKVWTCVHSTSGFRVPMRIANDTNVECWSNDATDCVWDDNCDAYVASGTSPAAPLECGCMHKQVWGTVGYDDPAHWCSCGKIALGANPTNPDCTPAPSPLPTTTPAPTSAPTTTPAPTTPAPTSTLPATTVLPTTAQPTTTAPKGAC
;
A
#
# COMPACT_ATOMS: atom_id res chain seq x y z
N MET A 1 -38.29 -6.95 -40.11
CA MET A 1 -37.78 -6.19 -38.96
C MET A 1 -37.45 -7.17 -37.83
N PRO A 2 -36.18 -7.52 -37.58
CA PRO A 2 -35.80 -8.14 -36.32
C PRO A 2 -35.18 -7.10 -35.38
N ARG A 3 -35.58 -7.23 -34.12
CA ARG A 3 -35.19 -6.42 -32.96
C ARG A 3 -33.68 -6.55 -32.71
N LEU A 4 -32.90 -5.55 -33.11
CA LEU A 4 -31.57 -5.30 -32.56
C LEU A 4 -31.71 -4.40 -31.34
N ALA A 5 -31.99 -5.01 -30.20
CA ALA A 5 -31.75 -4.41 -28.90
C ALA A 5 -31.27 -5.52 -27.98
N VAL A 6 -30.38 -5.16 -27.06
CA VAL A 6 -29.76 -6.02 -26.03
C VAL A 6 -28.49 -6.74 -26.49
N LEU A 7 -27.41 -5.98 -26.71
CA LEU A 7 -26.11 -6.27 -26.07
C LEU A 7 -25.13 -5.09 -26.22
N ALA A 8 -25.56 -3.87 -25.88
CA ALA A 8 -24.60 -2.81 -25.54
C ALA A 8 -24.15 -3.07 -24.10
N ILE A 9 -23.31 -4.10 -23.91
CA ILE A 9 -22.55 -4.27 -22.67
C ILE A 9 -21.78 -2.97 -22.50
N LEU A 10 -21.96 -2.35 -21.33
CA LEU A 10 -21.21 -1.19 -20.86
C LEU A 10 -19.71 -1.51 -20.93
N LEU A 11 -19.07 -1.28 -22.09
CA LEU A 11 -17.65 -0.97 -22.17
C LEU A 11 -17.51 0.41 -21.54
N THR A 12 -17.57 0.48 -20.21
CA THR A 12 -16.71 1.45 -19.54
C THR A 12 -15.32 1.00 -19.92
N ALA A 13 -14.70 1.71 -20.88
CA ALA A 13 -13.30 1.55 -21.18
C ALA A 13 -12.59 1.78 -19.85
N SER A 14 -12.25 0.69 -19.16
CA SER A 14 -11.49 0.81 -17.93
C SER A 14 -10.19 1.45 -18.35
N THR A 15 -9.96 2.69 -17.91
CA THR A 15 -8.77 3.45 -18.26
C THR A 15 -7.52 2.81 -17.70
N CYS A 16 -7.67 1.76 -16.87
CA CYS A 16 -6.62 1.05 -16.20
C CYS A 16 -6.45 -0.35 -16.81
N THR A 17 -5.24 -0.68 -17.24
CA THR A 17 -4.90 -1.96 -17.86
C THR A 17 -3.63 -2.53 -17.26
N ALA A 18 -3.58 -3.86 -17.10
CA ALA A 18 -2.42 -4.58 -16.60
C ALA A 18 -1.75 -5.34 -17.76
N ASP A 19 -0.43 -5.22 -17.86
CA ASP A 19 0.38 -5.95 -18.84
C ASP A 19 0.73 -7.34 -18.32
N ILE A 20 -0.27 -8.21 -18.31
CA ILE A 20 -0.18 -9.58 -17.76
C ILE A 20 0.74 -10.49 -18.62
N ALA A 21 1.09 -10.08 -19.84
CA ALA A 21 1.94 -10.85 -20.75
C ALA A 21 3.33 -11.19 -20.17
N GLN A 22 3.89 -10.34 -19.30
CA GLN A 22 5.20 -10.57 -18.70
C GLN A 22 5.16 -11.53 -17.50
N ALA A 23 4.06 -11.55 -16.75
CA ALA A 23 3.89 -12.45 -15.61
C ALA A 23 3.96 -13.92 -16.05
N ILE A 24 3.43 -14.27 -17.23
CA ILE A 24 3.38 -15.66 -17.74
C ILE A 24 4.77 -16.24 -18.03
N SER A 25 5.77 -15.42 -18.36
CA SER A 25 7.10 -15.86 -18.81
C SER A 25 7.96 -16.54 -17.72
N TRP A 26 7.71 -16.26 -16.44
CA TRP A 26 8.37 -16.93 -15.30
C TRP A 26 7.77 -18.30 -14.94
N HIS A 27 6.58 -18.61 -15.44
CA HIS A 27 5.81 -19.79 -15.02
C HIS A 27 6.19 -21.08 -15.73
N ALA A 28 6.79 -21.00 -16.91
CA ALA A 28 7.30 -22.19 -17.60
C ALA A 28 8.50 -22.83 -16.88
N ALA A 29 9.18 -22.09 -15.99
CA ALA A 29 10.46 -22.50 -15.42
C ALA A 29 10.41 -23.14 -14.01
N SER A 30 9.38 -22.89 -13.18
CA SER A 30 9.51 -23.13 -11.72
C SER A 30 8.56 -24.15 -11.05
N ARG A 31 7.51 -24.69 -11.70
CA ARG A 31 6.53 -25.68 -11.12
C ARG A 31 6.16 -25.44 -9.64
N ARG A 32 6.09 -24.18 -9.19
CA ARG A 32 5.70 -23.80 -7.83
C ARG A 32 4.33 -23.17 -7.92
N LEU A 33 3.41 -23.51 -7.01
CA LEU A 33 2.13 -22.82 -6.85
C LEU A 33 2.42 -21.43 -6.26
N VAL A 34 2.96 -20.53 -7.07
CA VAL A 34 3.00 -19.11 -6.77
C VAL A 34 1.57 -18.63 -6.89
N ASP A 35 1.07 -17.92 -5.88
CA ASP A 35 -0.18 -17.20 -6.01
C ASP A 35 -0.01 -16.17 -7.14
N TYR A 36 -0.51 -16.51 -8.32
CA TYR A 36 -0.38 -15.71 -9.53
C TYR A 36 -0.98 -14.30 -9.36
N THR A 37 -1.85 -14.13 -8.36
CA THR A 37 -2.45 -12.84 -8.01
C THR A 37 -1.47 -11.88 -7.30
N LYS A 38 -0.30 -12.38 -6.87
CA LYS A 38 0.72 -11.63 -6.11
C LYS A 38 1.97 -11.31 -6.92
N VAL A 39 1.90 -11.40 -8.25
CA VAL A 39 3.05 -11.14 -9.14
C VAL A 39 3.12 -9.65 -9.49
N TRP A 40 4.34 -9.10 -9.44
CA TRP A 40 4.60 -7.75 -9.93
C TRP A 40 4.19 -7.64 -11.40
N THR A 41 3.30 -6.69 -11.69
CA THR A 41 2.72 -6.47 -13.01
C THR A 41 2.70 -4.98 -13.30
N CYS A 42 3.05 -4.60 -14.51
CA CYS A 42 2.92 -3.21 -14.93
C CYS A 42 1.46 -2.86 -15.12
N VAL A 43 0.99 -1.93 -14.32
CA VAL A 43 -0.34 -1.33 -14.46
C VAL A 43 -0.17 0.06 -15.02
N HIS A 44 -0.90 0.35 -16.09
CA HIS A 44 -0.91 1.66 -16.71
C HIS A 44 -2.32 2.22 -16.79
N SER A 45 -2.40 3.55 -16.81
CA SER A 45 -3.65 4.25 -17.08
C SER A 45 -3.57 5.02 -18.40
N THR A 46 -4.69 5.14 -19.11
CA THR A 46 -4.81 6.04 -20.28
C THR A 46 -4.57 7.51 -19.91
N SER A 47 -4.59 7.85 -18.62
CA SER A 47 -4.22 9.18 -18.10
C SER A 47 -2.70 9.40 -17.96
N GLY A 48 -1.86 8.41 -18.28
CA GLY A 48 -0.42 8.62 -18.50
C GLY A 48 0.53 8.11 -17.41
N PHE A 49 0.07 7.32 -16.44
CA PHE A 49 0.98 6.66 -15.50
C PHE A 49 1.21 5.20 -15.87
N ARG A 50 2.38 4.70 -15.48
CA ARG A 50 2.77 3.30 -15.56
C ARG A 50 3.57 2.96 -14.31
N VAL A 51 3.13 1.96 -13.56
CA VAL A 51 3.67 1.63 -12.23
C VAL A 51 3.71 0.12 -12.04
N PRO A 52 4.81 -0.44 -11.52
CA PRO A 52 4.82 -1.84 -11.12
C PRO A 52 3.97 -2.00 -9.87
N MET A 53 2.91 -2.79 -9.96
CA MET A 53 1.98 -3.05 -8.87
C MET A 53 1.81 -4.55 -8.67
N ARG A 54 1.38 -4.96 -7.48
CA ARG A 54 0.86 -6.30 -7.23
C ARG A 54 -0.22 -6.25 -6.14
N ILE A 55 -0.84 -7.39 -5.86
CA ILE A 55 -1.70 -7.52 -4.69
C ILE A 55 -0.82 -7.89 -3.49
N ALA A 56 -0.92 -7.13 -2.40
CA ALA A 56 -0.26 -7.36 -1.12
C ALA A 56 -0.90 -8.53 -0.36
N ASN A 57 -0.28 -9.00 0.72
CA ASN A 57 -0.76 -10.16 1.49
C ASN A 57 -2.17 -9.97 2.07
N ASP A 58 -2.50 -8.74 2.43
CA ASP A 58 -3.78 -8.37 3.03
C ASP A 58 -4.88 -8.08 1.99
N THR A 59 -4.60 -8.39 0.72
CA THR A 59 -5.45 -8.19 -0.48
C THR A 59 -5.58 -6.75 -0.98
N ASN A 60 -4.84 -5.79 -0.41
CA ASN A 60 -4.68 -4.46 -0.99
C ASN A 60 -3.79 -4.48 -2.24
N VAL A 61 -3.81 -3.38 -2.97
CA VAL A 61 -2.84 -3.09 -4.03
C VAL A 61 -1.61 -2.49 -3.38
N GLU A 62 -0.42 -2.92 -3.79
CA GLU A 62 0.83 -2.24 -3.45
C GLU A 62 1.61 -1.88 -4.71
N CYS A 63 2.25 -0.72 -4.68
CA CYS A 63 3.17 -0.30 -5.72
C CYS A 63 4.61 -0.62 -5.30
N TRP A 64 5.47 -0.73 -6.31
CA TRP A 64 6.89 -0.89 -6.09
C TRP A 64 7.47 0.38 -5.44
N SER A 65 8.02 0.25 -4.24
CA SER A 65 8.65 1.34 -3.50
C SER A 65 9.79 0.79 -2.63
N ASN A 66 10.84 1.57 -2.40
CA ASN A 66 11.91 1.18 -1.46
C ASN A 66 11.84 1.92 -0.12
N ASP A 67 10.89 2.84 0.05
CA ASP A 67 10.78 3.73 1.20
C ASP A 67 9.35 3.79 1.78
N ALA A 68 8.46 2.91 1.33
CA ALA A 68 7.08 2.85 1.79
C ALA A 68 6.30 4.16 1.58
N THR A 69 6.77 5.05 0.70
CA THR A 69 6.24 6.40 0.54
C THR A 69 6.07 6.77 -0.93
N ASP A 70 7.11 6.56 -1.73
CA ASP A 70 7.15 6.93 -3.14
C ASP A 70 7.13 5.69 -4.02
N CYS A 71 6.12 5.60 -4.89
CA CYS A 71 6.08 4.57 -5.91
C CYS A 71 7.14 4.83 -6.98
N VAL A 72 7.62 3.77 -7.60
CA VAL A 72 8.37 3.86 -8.85
C VAL A 72 7.41 4.14 -10.01
N TRP A 73 7.69 5.20 -10.76
CA TRP A 73 6.92 5.63 -11.93
C TRP A 73 7.70 5.36 -13.23
N ASP A 74 7.02 5.55 -14.37
CA ASP A 74 7.57 5.65 -15.73
C ASP A 74 7.94 4.32 -16.45
N ASP A 75 8.62 4.46 -17.60
CA ASP A 75 8.92 3.42 -18.59
C ASP A 75 9.76 2.25 -18.05
N ASN A 76 10.42 2.41 -16.90
CA ASN A 76 11.22 1.36 -16.29
C ASN A 76 10.39 0.26 -15.62
N CYS A 77 9.06 0.37 -15.64
CA CYS A 77 8.20 -0.63 -15.05
C CYS A 77 8.51 -2.06 -15.55
N ASP A 78 8.69 -2.23 -16.87
CA ASP A 78 8.99 -3.54 -17.45
C ASP A 78 10.33 -4.10 -16.94
N ALA A 79 11.33 -3.24 -16.74
CA ALA A 79 12.63 -3.63 -16.20
C ALA A 79 12.51 -4.11 -14.74
N TYR A 80 11.71 -3.44 -13.92
CA TYR A 80 11.46 -3.87 -12.53
C TYR A 80 10.72 -5.21 -12.47
N VAL A 81 9.65 -5.36 -13.25
CA VAL A 81 8.91 -6.63 -13.35
C VAL A 81 9.80 -7.75 -13.88
N ALA A 82 10.56 -7.51 -14.94
CA ALA A 82 11.46 -8.48 -15.56
C ALA A 82 12.67 -8.82 -14.68
N SER A 83 13.05 -7.97 -13.72
CA SER A 83 14.15 -8.27 -12.80
C SER A 83 13.85 -9.44 -11.87
N GLY A 84 12.56 -9.72 -11.61
CA GLY A 84 12.12 -10.70 -10.62
C GLY A 84 12.51 -10.35 -9.18
N THR A 85 13.03 -9.14 -8.93
CA THR A 85 13.39 -8.69 -7.59
C THR A 85 12.15 -8.24 -6.81
N SER A 86 12.31 -7.98 -5.52
CA SER A 86 11.25 -7.36 -4.72
C SER A 86 11.77 -6.06 -4.09
N PRO A 87 10.92 -5.03 -4.01
CA PRO A 87 11.25 -3.79 -3.32
C PRO A 87 11.52 -4.03 -1.83
N ALA A 88 12.31 -3.14 -1.22
CA ALA A 88 12.60 -3.20 0.21
C ALA A 88 11.38 -2.84 1.08
N ALA A 89 10.56 -1.89 0.63
CA ALA A 89 9.42 -1.39 1.37
C ALA A 89 8.32 -0.91 0.40
N PRO A 90 7.52 -1.85 -0.16
CA PRO A 90 6.39 -1.49 -1.00
C PRO A 90 5.44 -0.53 -0.29
N LEU A 91 4.80 0.38 -1.05
CA LEU A 91 3.73 1.21 -0.52
C LEU A 91 2.39 0.55 -0.84
N GLU A 92 1.66 0.23 0.22
CA GLU A 92 0.35 -0.41 0.14
C GLU A 92 -0.79 0.63 0.22
N CYS A 93 -1.80 0.46 -0.62
CA CYS A 93 -3.06 1.20 -0.55
C CYS A 93 -3.83 0.89 0.74
N GLY A 94 -4.91 1.63 1.01
CA GLY A 94 -5.67 1.44 2.24
C GLY A 94 -4.99 2.11 3.43
N CYS A 95 -4.75 1.34 4.50
CA CYS A 95 -4.28 1.91 5.77
C CYS A 95 -2.89 2.52 5.71
N MET A 96 -1.96 1.87 5.03
CA MET A 96 -0.59 2.36 4.91
C MET A 96 -0.56 3.68 4.12
N HIS A 97 -1.19 3.72 2.96
CA HIS A 97 -1.34 4.95 2.18
C HIS A 97 -1.99 6.09 2.97
N LYS A 98 -3.00 5.79 3.80
CA LYS A 98 -3.65 6.80 4.66
C LYS A 98 -2.72 7.39 5.71
N GLN A 99 -1.81 6.59 6.26
CA GLN A 99 -0.81 7.06 7.23
C GLN A 99 0.22 7.99 6.57
N VAL A 100 0.60 7.71 5.33
CA VAL A 100 1.63 8.46 4.60
C VAL A 100 1.06 9.73 3.94
N TRP A 101 -0.06 9.59 3.23
CA TRP A 101 -0.61 10.62 2.33
C TRP A 101 -1.96 11.19 2.77
N GLY A 102 -2.54 10.68 3.86
CA GLY A 102 -3.81 11.16 4.41
C GLY A 102 -5.07 10.64 3.72
N THR A 103 -4.94 9.83 2.66
CA THR A 103 -6.04 9.20 1.91
C THR A 103 -5.80 7.71 1.76
N VAL A 104 -6.84 6.89 1.56
CA VAL A 104 -6.63 5.44 1.34
C VAL A 104 -6.21 5.10 -0.10
N GLY A 105 -6.31 6.09 -1.00
CA GLY A 105 -6.00 5.95 -2.42
C GLY A 105 -7.14 5.34 -3.25
N TYR A 106 -8.18 4.78 -2.63
CA TYR A 106 -9.36 4.23 -3.33
C TYR A 106 -10.50 5.22 -3.51
N ASP A 107 -10.42 6.39 -2.86
CA ASP A 107 -11.47 7.42 -2.90
C ASP A 107 -11.61 8.08 -4.28
N ASP A 108 -10.51 8.13 -5.04
CA ASP A 108 -10.48 8.67 -6.41
C ASP A 108 -10.37 7.51 -7.44
N PRO A 109 -11.36 7.35 -8.33
CA PRO A 109 -11.32 6.34 -9.39
C PRO A 109 -10.13 6.46 -10.36
N ALA A 110 -9.56 7.66 -10.54
CA ALA A 110 -8.41 7.89 -11.40
C ALA A 110 -7.07 7.64 -10.70
N HIS A 111 -7.09 7.42 -9.38
CA HIS A 111 -5.89 7.16 -8.59
C HIS A 111 -5.32 5.78 -8.89
N TRP A 112 -3.99 5.65 -8.79
CA TRP A 112 -3.28 4.42 -9.13
C TRP A 112 -3.71 3.21 -8.29
N CYS A 113 -4.11 3.42 -7.02
CA CYS A 113 -4.70 2.37 -6.18
C CYS A 113 -6.00 1.81 -6.79
N SER A 114 -6.94 2.68 -7.18
CA SER A 114 -8.18 2.30 -7.85
C SER A 114 -7.91 1.59 -9.16
N CYS A 115 -6.95 2.08 -9.93
CA CYS A 115 -6.53 1.42 -11.17
C CYS A 115 -5.93 0.04 -10.94
N GLY A 116 -5.02 -0.12 -9.99
CA GLY A 116 -4.45 -1.42 -9.63
C GLY A 116 -5.53 -2.38 -9.14
N LYS A 117 -6.54 -1.89 -8.40
CA LYS A 117 -7.63 -2.72 -7.89
C LYS A 117 -8.42 -3.33 -9.04
N ILE A 118 -8.75 -2.53 -10.05
CA ILE A 118 -9.48 -2.99 -11.24
C ILE A 118 -8.60 -3.88 -12.11
N ALA A 119 -7.39 -3.42 -12.43
CA ALA A 119 -6.50 -4.07 -13.40
C ALA A 119 -5.95 -5.41 -12.89
N LEU A 120 -5.71 -5.53 -11.57
CA LEU A 120 -5.21 -6.76 -10.95
C LEU A 120 -6.34 -7.63 -10.35
N GLY A 121 -7.58 -7.12 -10.28
CA GLY A 121 -8.69 -7.82 -9.63
C GLY A 121 -8.55 -7.92 -8.12
N ALA A 122 -7.96 -6.91 -7.47
CA ALA A 122 -7.77 -6.90 -6.03
C ALA A 122 -9.12 -6.76 -5.29
N ASN A 123 -9.23 -7.44 -4.15
CA ASN A 123 -10.40 -7.34 -3.28
C ASN A 123 -9.97 -7.03 -1.84
N PRO A 124 -9.62 -5.76 -1.54
CA PRO A 124 -9.14 -5.37 -0.23
C PRO A 124 -10.11 -5.75 0.89
N THR A 125 -9.58 -6.29 1.98
CA THR A 125 -10.40 -6.68 3.14
C THR A 125 -10.85 -5.47 3.96
N ASN A 126 -10.08 -4.38 3.95
CA ASN A 126 -10.40 -3.11 4.61
C ASN A 126 -9.99 -1.91 3.74
N PRO A 127 -10.72 -1.63 2.64
CA PRO A 127 -10.32 -0.59 1.68
C PRO A 127 -10.34 0.82 2.29
N ASP A 128 -11.24 1.08 3.25
CA ASP A 128 -11.44 2.42 3.82
C ASP A 128 -10.57 2.70 5.05
N CYS A 129 -9.74 1.73 5.44
CA CYS A 129 -9.01 1.72 6.70
C CYS A 129 -9.91 2.10 7.88
N THR A 130 -11.06 1.43 7.97
CA THR A 130 -11.94 1.58 9.13
C THR A 130 -11.49 0.63 10.22
N PRO A 131 -11.41 1.06 11.49
CA PRO A 131 -11.19 0.13 12.58
C PRO A 131 -12.26 -0.96 12.52
N ALA A 132 -11.87 -2.21 12.71
CA ALA A 132 -12.84 -3.28 12.92
C ALA A 132 -13.83 -2.80 13.99
N PRO A 133 -15.15 -3.06 13.84
CA PRO A 133 -16.11 -2.67 14.86
C PRO A 133 -15.61 -3.24 16.17
N SER A 134 -15.27 -2.35 17.12
CA SER A 134 -14.94 -2.79 18.47
C SER A 134 -16.10 -3.66 18.93
N PRO A 135 -15.87 -4.86 19.48
CA PRO A 135 -16.95 -5.55 20.17
C PRO A 135 -17.56 -4.53 21.11
N LEU A 136 -18.89 -4.36 21.02
CA LEU A 136 -19.65 -3.48 21.89
C LEU A 136 -19.12 -3.70 23.31
N PRO A 137 -18.79 -2.65 24.09
CA PRO A 137 -18.36 -2.85 25.46
C PRO A 137 -19.42 -3.71 26.14
N THR A 138 -19.07 -4.95 26.43
CA THR A 138 -19.87 -5.79 27.32
C THR A 138 -19.82 -5.00 28.62
N THR A 139 -20.96 -4.42 29.00
CA THR A 139 -21.10 -3.70 30.26
C THR A 139 -20.85 -4.70 31.37
N THR A 140 -19.58 -4.90 31.73
CA THR A 140 -19.20 -5.48 33.00
C THR A 140 -19.82 -4.56 34.04
N PRO A 141 -20.73 -5.05 34.91
CA PRO A 141 -21.30 -4.24 35.96
C PRO A 141 -20.16 -3.60 36.74
N ALA A 142 -20.18 -2.28 36.88
CA ALA A 142 -19.20 -1.56 37.66
C ALA A 142 -19.14 -2.18 39.07
N PRO A 143 -17.97 -2.57 39.58
CA PRO A 143 -17.85 -2.89 41.00
C PRO A 143 -18.21 -1.63 41.79
N THR A 144 -19.21 -1.76 42.66
CA THR A 144 -19.60 -0.78 43.66
C THR A 144 -18.36 -0.20 44.34
N SER A 145 -18.14 1.10 44.15
CA SER A 145 -17.01 1.84 44.70
C SER A 145 -16.95 1.70 46.23
N ALA A 146 -15.88 1.09 46.74
CA ALA A 146 -15.51 1.20 48.15
C ALA A 146 -14.98 2.61 48.46
N PRO A 147 -15.18 3.14 49.67
CA PRO A 147 -14.81 4.51 50.02
C PRO A 147 -13.29 4.75 50.00
N THR A 148 -12.96 5.92 49.47
CA THR A 148 -11.66 6.60 49.41
C THR A 148 -10.94 6.61 50.76
N THR A 149 -9.69 6.14 50.79
CA THR A 149 -8.71 6.50 51.84
C THR A 149 -7.55 7.28 51.20
N THR A 150 -7.37 8.51 51.68
CA THR A 150 -6.34 9.52 51.32
C THR A 150 -4.98 9.15 51.95
N PRO A 151 -3.83 9.60 51.39
CA PRO A 151 -2.64 8.77 51.21
C PRO A 151 -1.53 8.93 52.26
N ALA A 152 -0.65 7.92 52.32
CA ALA A 152 0.62 7.95 53.05
C ALA A 152 1.75 8.55 52.18
N PRO A 153 2.64 9.39 52.74
CA PRO A 153 3.76 9.98 52.00
C PRO A 153 4.92 8.98 51.92
N THR A 154 5.48 8.76 50.73
CA THR A 154 6.75 8.03 50.57
C THR A 154 7.66 8.71 49.55
N THR A 155 8.69 9.33 50.11
CA THR A 155 10.09 9.45 49.70
C THR A 155 10.44 9.56 48.19
N PRO A 156 11.11 10.64 47.75
CA PRO A 156 11.65 10.74 46.40
C PRO A 156 12.83 9.78 46.17
N ALA A 157 12.78 9.05 45.04
CA ALA A 157 13.85 8.19 44.56
C ALA A 157 15.02 9.03 43.99
N PRO A 158 16.28 8.57 44.12
CA PRO A 158 17.43 9.26 43.56
C PRO A 158 17.46 9.18 42.02
N THR A 159 17.68 10.34 41.41
CA THR A 159 17.96 10.56 39.99
C THR A 159 19.23 9.83 39.58
N SER A 160 19.10 8.84 38.68
CA SER A 160 20.24 8.22 38.01
C SER A 160 20.42 8.85 36.63
N THR A 161 21.50 9.61 36.49
CA THR A 161 21.93 10.28 35.27
C THR A 161 22.60 9.25 34.36
N LEU A 162 21.97 8.92 33.22
CA LEU A 162 22.62 8.16 32.16
C LEU A 162 23.51 9.10 31.31
N PRO A 163 24.75 8.72 30.98
CA PRO A 163 25.61 9.49 30.10
C PRO A 163 25.14 9.42 28.64
N ALA A 164 25.33 10.54 27.95
CA ALA A 164 25.04 10.73 26.54
C ALA A 164 25.88 9.77 25.66
N THR A 165 25.20 8.96 24.85
CA THR A 165 25.84 8.15 23.82
C THR A 165 26.13 9.00 22.60
N THR A 166 27.41 9.02 22.26
CA THR A 166 28.10 9.55 21.09
C THR A 166 27.30 9.45 19.78
N VAL A 167 27.14 10.59 19.12
CA VAL A 167 26.63 10.74 17.75
C VAL A 167 27.69 10.24 16.77
N LEU A 168 27.34 9.30 15.91
CA LEU A 168 28.16 8.87 14.77
C LEU A 168 27.97 9.90 13.61
N PRO A 169 29.03 10.33 12.90
CA PRO A 169 28.87 11.26 11.79
C PRO A 169 28.12 10.62 10.61
N THR A 170 27.05 11.28 10.18
CA THR A 170 26.33 11.02 8.93
C THR A 170 27.21 11.44 7.75
N THR A 171 27.67 10.48 6.96
CA THR A 171 28.31 10.73 5.67
C THR A 171 27.27 11.30 4.71
N ALA A 172 27.51 12.52 4.22
CA ALA A 172 26.71 13.15 3.18
C ALA A 172 26.79 12.33 1.88
N GLN A 173 25.63 11.90 1.37
CA GLN A 173 25.51 11.31 0.04
C GLN A 173 25.37 12.43 -1.01
N PRO A 174 26.08 12.37 -2.14
CA PRO A 174 25.98 13.39 -3.18
C PRO A 174 24.61 13.37 -3.84
N THR A 175 23.91 14.50 -3.79
CA THR A 175 22.73 14.81 -4.58
C THR A 175 23.15 15.09 -6.02
N THR A 176 22.93 14.14 -6.92
CA THR A 176 22.92 14.40 -8.36
C THR A 176 21.54 14.94 -8.74
N THR A 177 21.43 16.27 -8.77
CA THR A 177 20.30 16.98 -9.40
C THR A 177 20.43 16.84 -10.92
N ALA A 178 19.61 15.97 -11.53
CA ALA A 178 19.39 15.99 -12.96
C ALA A 178 18.32 17.06 -13.30
N PRO A 179 18.51 17.85 -14.37
CA PRO A 179 17.60 18.94 -14.71
C PRO A 179 16.24 18.43 -15.17
N LYS A 180 15.20 18.96 -14.54
CA LYS A 180 13.79 18.82 -14.92
C LYS A 180 13.58 19.53 -16.26
N GLY A 181 13.70 18.79 -17.35
CA GLY A 181 13.31 19.23 -18.69
C GLY A 181 11.79 19.28 -18.79
N ALA A 182 11.26 20.47 -19.08
CA ALA A 182 9.87 20.67 -19.42
C ALA A 182 9.54 20.00 -20.76
N CYS A 183 8.46 19.23 -20.79
CA CYS A 183 7.59 18.96 -21.94
C CYS A 183 6.19 18.66 -21.37
#